data_AF-A0A967GI17-F1
#
_entry.id   AF-A0A967GI17-F1
#
_cell.length_a   1.000
_cell.length_b   1.000
_cell.length_c   1.000
_cell.angle_alpha   90.00
_cell.angle_beta   90.00
_cell.angle_gamma   90.00
#
_symmetry.space_group_name_H-M   'P 1'
#
loop_
_entity.id
_entity.type
_entity.pdbx_description
1 polymer ?
#
loop_
_entity_poly.entity_id
_entity_poly.type
_entity_poly.pdbx_seq_one_letter_code
_entity_poly.pdbx_strand_id
1 'polypeptide(L)' 'MHEPGAGLKAILVVDNVACGPSIGGVRMAPDVSLEECFRLARAMTMKNAAAGLPHGGGKSVIFADPKMPGREKEHL' A
#
# COMPACT_ATOMS: atom_id res chain seq x y z
N MET A 1 2.00 -0.79 10.54
CA MET A 1 3.24 -1.59 10.65
C MET A 1 4.35 -0.65 11.05
N HIS A 2 5.11 -0.99 12.08
CA HIS A 2 6.20 -0.17 12.58
C HIS A 2 7.34 -1.10 12.99
N GLU A 3 8.50 -0.94 12.37
CA GLU A 3 9.71 -1.71 12.68
C GLU A 3 10.82 -0.75 13.12
N PRO A 4 10.98 -0.52 14.44
CA PRO A 4 11.90 0.48 14.96
C PRO A 4 13.36 0.26 14.57
N GLY A 5 13.80 -1.01 14.46
CA GLY A 5 15.18 -1.34 14.11
C GLY A 5 15.56 -0.94 12.68
N ALA A 6 14.58 -0.91 11.78
CA ALA A 6 14.72 -0.47 10.39
C ALA A 6 14.31 1.00 10.19
N GLY A 7 13.61 1.61 11.15
CA GLY A 7 12.96 2.91 10.96
C GLY A 7 11.72 2.85 10.05
N LEU A 8 11.21 1.65 9.76
CA LEU A 8 10.05 1.48 8.89
C LEU A 8 8.77 1.93 9.59
N LYS A 9 8.05 2.81 8.91
CA LYS A 9 6.66 3.11 9.23
C LYS A 9 5.83 2.95 7.97
N ALA A 10 4.80 2.10 8.04
CA ALA A 10 3.96 1.78 6.89
C ALA A 10 2.52 1.46 7.30
N ILE A 11 1.59 1.63 6.36
CA ILE A 11 0.19 1.20 6.48
C ILE A 11 -0.11 0.26 5.32
N LEU A 12 -0.79 -0.84 5.62
CA LEU A 12 -1.40 -1.74 4.65
C LEU A 12 -2.91 -1.74 4.91
N VAL A 13 -3.69 -1.52 3.86
CA VAL A 13 -5.15 -1.70 3.89
C VAL A 13 -5.53 -2.79 2.90
N VAL A 14 -6.33 -3.74 3.39
CA VAL A 14 -7.05 -4.73 2.57
C VAL A 14 -8.51 -4.34 2.61
N ASP A 15 -9.08 -3.92 1.47
CA ASP A 15 -10.47 -3.47 1.39
C ASP A 15 -11.43 -4.64 1.19
N ASN A 16 -11.10 -5.55 0.28
CA ASN A 16 -11.96 -6.68 -0.07
C ASN A 16 -11.14 -7.84 -0.62
N VAL A 17 -11.59 -9.08 -0.39
CA VAL A 17 -11.00 -10.33 -0.92
C VAL A 17 -12.04 -11.29 -1.53
N ALA A 18 -13.29 -10.84 -1.72
CA ALA A 18 -14.40 -11.68 -2.17
C ALA A 18 -14.16 -12.31 -3.55
N CYS A 19 -13.50 -11.60 -4.46
CA CYS A 19 -13.18 -12.09 -5.81
C CYS A 19 -11.84 -12.85 -5.87
N GLY A 20 -11.09 -12.92 -4.77
CA GLY A 20 -9.75 -13.53 -4.70
C GLY A 20 -8.76 -12.69 -3.89
N PRO A 21 -7.47 -13.05 -3.88
CA PRO A 21 -6.43 -12.34 -3.13
C PRO A 21 -6.41 -10.84 -3.45
N SER A 22 -6.20 -10.02 -2.42
CA SER A 22 -6.09 -8.57 -2.56
C SER A 22 -4.78 -8.20 -3.26
N ILE A 23 -4.88 -7.44 -4.35
CA ILE A 23 -3.72 -6.84 -5.04
C ILE A 23 -3.77 -5.32 -4.97
N GLY A 24 -2.60 -4.70 -4.93
CA GLY A 24 -2.46 -3.26 -4.78
C GLY A 24 -1.01 -2.82 -4.90
N GLY A 25 -0.79 -1.62 -5.41
CA GLY A 25 0.56 -1.05 -5.47
C GLY A 25 1.02 -0.49 -4.12
N VAL A 26 2.32 -0.34 -3.96
CA VAL A 26 2.95 0.36 -2.84
C VAL A 26 3.21 1.82 -3.22
N ARG A 27 2.95 2.78 -2.33
CA ARG A 27 3.35 4.19 -2.50
C ARG A 27 4.30 4.58 -1.37
N MET A 28 5.44 5.17 -1.70
CA MET A 28 6.38 5.72 -0.74
C MET A 28 6.31 7.25 -0.84
N ALA A 29 5.90 7.93 0.22
CA ALA A 29 5.93 9.38 0.29
C ALA A 29 5.96 9.86 1.77
N PRO A 30 6.51 11.04 2.07
CA PRO A 30 6.59 11.54 3.44
C PRO A 30 5.23 11.97 3.99
N ASP A 31 4.26 12.25 3.13
CA ASP A 31 2.96 12.86 3.43
C ASP A 31 1.76 11.88 3.32
N VAL A 32 2.02 10.58 3.29
CA VAL A 32 0.96 9.57 3.21
C VAL A 32 0.11 9.51 4.48
N SER A 33 -1.16 9.12 4.33
CA SER A 33 -2.09 8.97 5.45
C SER A 33 -2.89 7.66 5.39
N LEU A 34 -3.50 7.28 6.52
CA LEU A 34 -4.41 6.12 6.59
C LEU A 34 -5.62 6.31 5.68
N GLU A 35 -6.23 7.50 5.70
CA GLU A 35 -7.42 7.81 4.90
C GLU A 35 -7.12 7.70 3.39
N GLU A 36 -5.98 8.23 2.96
CA GLU A 36 -5.53 8.09 1.58
C GLU A 36 -5.32 6.61 1.22
N CYS A 37 -4.61 5.84 2.06
CA CYS A 37 -4.36 4.42 1.82
C CYS A 37 -5.67 3.63 1.70
N PHE A 38 -6.63 3.89 2.60
CA PHE A 38 -7.95 3.27 2.58
C PHE A 38 -8.73 3.59 1.29
N ARG A 39 -8.81 4.86 0.90
CA ARG A 39 -9.48 5.28 -0.34
C ARG A 39 -8.86 4.64 -1.58
N LEU A 40 -7.54 4.53 -1.62
CA LEU A 40 -6.83 3.89 -2.72
C LEU A 40 -7.05 2.36 -2.75
N ALA A 41 -7.11 1.70 -1.59
CA ALA A 41 -7.44 0.27 -1.51
C ALA A 41 -8.87 0.00 -2.03
N ARG A 42 -9.84 0.84 -1.66
CA ARG A 42 -11.21 0.78 -2.19
C ARG A 42 -11.26 0.98 -3.70
N ALA A 43 -10.50 1.94 -4.22
CA ALA A 43 -10.39 2.16 -5.66
C ALA A 43 -9.79 0.95 -6.39
N MET A 44 -8.83 0.23 -5.77
CA MET A 44 -8.31 -1.02 -6.33
C MET A 44 -9.36 -2.13 -6.39
N THR A 45 -10.20 -2.28 -5.36
CA THR A 45 -11.31 -3.24 -5.38
C THR A 45 -12.24 -2.97 -6.56
N MET A 46 -12.67 -1.73 -6.72
CA MET A 46 -13.57 -1.34 -7.81
C MET A 46 -12.93 -1.51 -9.18
N LYS A 47 -11.65 -1.15 -9.32
CA LYS A 47 -10.89 -1.31 -10.57
C LYS A 47 -10.75 -2.78 -10.97
N ASN A 48 -10.37 -3.64 -10.03
CA ASN A 48 -10.19 -5.06 -10.30
C ASN A 48 -11.52 -5.74 -10.64
N ALA A 49 -12.58 -5.41 -9.90
CA ALA A 49 -13.94 -5.89 -10.20
C ALA A 49 -14.43 -5.43 -11.59
N ALA A 50 -14.26 -4.15 -11.92
CA ALA A 50 -14.64 -3.60 -13.22
C ALA A 50 -13.83 -4.22 -14.38
N ALA A 51 -12.58 -4.60 -14.13
CA ALA A 51 -11.74 -5.29 -15.10
C ALA A 51 -12.00 -6.81 -15.19
N GLY A 52 -12.91 -7.36 -14.38
CA GLY A 52 -13.19 -8.81 -14.33
C GLY A 52 -12.01 -9.64 -13.80
N LEU A 53 -11.11 -9.03 -13.02
CA LEU A 53 -9.95 -9.73 -12.47
C LEU A 53 -10.35 -10.55 -11.24
N PRO A 54 -9.78 -11.77 -11.05
CA PRO A 54 -10.06 -12.62 -9.89
C PRO A 54 -9.28 -12.16 -8.65
N HIS A 55 -9.40 -10.88 -8.31
CA HIS A 55 -8.66 -10.25 -7.24
C HIS A 55 -9.51 -9.26 -6.46
N GLY A 56 -9.28 -9.22 -5.16
CA GLY A 56 -9.73 -8.14 -4.29
C GLY A 56 -8.90 -6.87 -4.47
N GLY A 57 -9.05 -5.92 -3.56
CA GLY A 57 -8.32 -4.65 -3.60
C GLY A 57 -7.61 -4.32 -2.29
N GLY A 58 -6.38 -3.82 -2.43
CA GLY A 58 -5.59 -3.34 -1.31
C GLY A 58 -4.70 -2.18 -1.71
N LYS A 59 -4.02 -1.61 -0.72
CA LYS A 59 -3.00 -0.59 -0.92
C LYS A 59 -2.04 -0.59 0.26
N SER A 60 -0.77 -0.30 -0.04
CA SER A 60 0.24 -0.03 0.98
C SER A 60 0.84 1.35 0.80
N VAL A 61 1.17 2.01 1.92
CA VAL A 61 1.94 3.25 1.95
C VAL A 61 3.12 3.13 2.91
N ILE A 62 4.27 3.68 2.54
CA ILE A 62 5.50 3.75 3.34
C ILE A 62 5.80 5.23 3.59
N PHE A 63 6.00 5.59 4.86
CA PHE A 63 6.25 6.96 5.30
C PHE A 63 7.74 7.28 5.17
N ALA A 64 8.20 7.58 3.95
CA ALA A 64 9.62 7.87 3.68
C ALA A 64 9.79 8.69 2.39
N ASP A 65 10.95 9.33 2.24
CA ASP A 65 11.30 10.08 1.02
C ASP A 65 11.64 9.12 -0.13
N PRO A 66 10.87 9.09 -1.24
CA PRO A 66 11.19 8.24 -2.37
C PRO A 66 12.51 8.60 -3.07
N LYS A 67 13.13 9.74 -2.75
CA LYS A 67 14.44 10.17 -3.29
C LYS A 67 15.62 9.80 -2.40
N MET A 68 15.41 9.22 -1.22
CA MET A 68 16.52 8.79 -0.36
C MET A 68 17.43 7.76 -1.07
N PRO A 69 18.70 7.64 -0.67
CA PRO A 69 19.64 6.70 -1.27
C PRO A 69 19.12 5.26 -1.29
N GLY A 70 19.38 4.53 -2.37
CA GLY A 70 18.84 3.16 -2.55
C GLY A 70 19.22 2.20 -1.42
N ARG A 71 20.46 2.29 -0.94
CA ARG A 71 20.94 1.50 0.20
C ARG A 71 20.10 1.73 1.46
N GLU A 72 19.68 2.97 1.72
CA GLU A 72 18.84 3.25 2.88
C GLU A 72 17.43 2.68 2.70
N LYS A 73 16.92 2.63 1.45
CA LYS A 73 15.63 1.97 1.16
C LYS A 73 15.68 0.46 1.36
N GLU A 74 16.80 -0.19 1.08
CA GLU A 74 16.98 -1.63 1.26
C GLU A 74 16.99 -2.05 2.73
N HIS A 75 17.28 -1.11 3.62
CA HIS A 75 17.31 -1.32 5.07
C HIS A 75 16.00 -0.93 5.77
N LEU A 76 15.01 -0.40 5.03
CA LEU A 76 13.64 -0.16 5.51
C LEU A 76 12.82 -1.45 5.51
#